data_AF-A0A9X3G5S9-F1
#
_entry.id   AF-A0A9X3G5S9-F1
#
_cell.length_a   1.000
_cell.length_b   1.000
_cell.length_c   1.000
_cell.angle_alpha   90.00
_cell.angle_beta   90.00
_cell.angle_gamma   90.00
#
_symmetry.space_group_name_H-M   'P 1'
#
loop_
_entity.id
_entity.type
_entity.pdbx_description
1 polymer ?
#
loop_
_entity_poly.entity_id
_entity_poly.type
_entity_poly.pdbx_seq_one_letter_code
_entity_poly.pdbx_strand_id
1 'polypeptide(L)'
;MTAAQTADRTATTAAGPEPGTATLLARTAAAEWLRLRTVRSTWWCLLAAAVTVVGIGATAAFDEATEPAATTAALPATIAGEFGVLLGQFGLLVLALVAVTQEHASGSIGPTLQWTPRRGVLLAARVAVPVVVATVAGVLLALVADVAAWLIAPELTLSAGELAGSLGRVAAVLVAGSVLAVGVGLLLRSTAGALATVFLLQLVLPALLPGFGVEWMADLGELLPGTGAVWTLLGEPDMTAAQAAALLVGWSVAALVAGGWSLLRRDAS
;
A
#
# COMPACT_ATOMS: atom_id res chain seq x y z
N MET A 1 -71.25 9.37 -30.55
CA MET A 1 -70.76 8.87 -29.25
C MET A 1 -69.72 7.79 -29.50
N THR A 2 -68.42 8.12 -29.52
CA THR A 2 -67.34 7.25 -29.00
C THR A 2 -66.10 8.13 -28.81
N ALA A 3 -65.85 8.57 -27.57
CA ALA A 3 -64.63 9.27 -27.20
C ALA A 3 -63.58 8.22 -26.80
N ALA A 4 -62.45 8.20 -27.49
CA ALA A 4 -61.29 7.40 -27.11
C ALA A 4 -60.58 8.09 -25.94
N GLN A 5 -60.70 7.50 -24.76
CA GLN A 5 -60.07 7.97 -23.54
C GLN A 5 -58.62 7.42 -23.50
N THR A 6 -57.67 8.22 -23.99
CA THR A 6 -56.24 7.92 -23.85
C THR A 6 -55.84 8.18 -22.40
N ALA A 7 -55.77 7.13 -21.60
CA ALA A 7 -55.29 7.20 -20.22
C ALA A 7 -53.77 7.45 -20.23
N ASP A 8 -53.40 8.66 -19.84
CA ASP A 8 -52.03 9.04 -19.54
C ASP A 8 -51.55 8.26 -18.31
N ARG A 9 -50.74 7.22 -18.54
CA ARG A 9 -50.03 6.49 -17.48
C ARG A 9 -48.72 7.20 -17.20
N THR A 10 -48.79 8.30 -16.45
CA THR A 10 -47.63 8.81 -15.70
C THR A 10 -47.30 7.80 -14.61
N ALA A 11 -46.50 6.80 -14.95
CA ALA A 11 -45.83 5.94 -13.99
C ALA A 11 -44.82 6.79 -13.21
N THR A 12 -45.29 7.44 -12.15
CA THR A 12 -44.41 8.05 -11.14
C THR A 12 -43.65 6.90 -10.50
N THR A 13 -42.44 6.63 -11.00
CA THR A 13 -41.51 5.72 -10.35
C THR A 13 -41.14 6.39 -9.04
N ALA A 14 -41.81 6.00 -7.95
CA ALA A 14 -41.46 6.46 -6.61
C ALA A 14 -39.98 6.12 -6.39
N ALA A 15 -39.11 7.13 -6.38
CA ALA A 15 -37.71 6.95 -6.09
C ALA A 15 -37.60 6.29 -4.71
N GLY A 16 -37.11 5.04 -4.68
CA GLY A 16 -36.84 4.36 -3.43
C GLY A 16 -35.87 5.19 -2.57
N PRO A 17 -35.88 5.03 -1.24
CA PRO A 17 -35.02 5.81 -0.36
C PRO A 17 -33.56 5.74 -0.82
N GLU A 18 -32.92 6.90 -0.99
CA GLU A 18 -31.53 6.96 -1.40
C GLU A 18 -30.66 6.17 -0.41
N PRO A 19 -29.78 5.27 -0.90
CA PRO A 19 -28.94 4.51 0.00
C PRO A 19 -28.06 5.43 0.85
N GLY A 20 -27.96 5.08 2.14
CA GLY A 20 -27.10 5.78 3.08
C GLY A 20 -25.62 5.72 2.67
N THR A 21 -24.82 6.69 3.13
CA THR A 21 -23.38 6.79 2.82
C THR A 21 -22.62 5.51 3.11
N ALA A 22 -22.92 4.84 4.23
CA ALA A 22 -22.30 3.59 4.61
C ALA A 22 -22.62 2.44 3.63
N THR A 23 -23.87 2.35 3.18
CA THR A 23 -24.30 1.34 2.19
C THR A 23 -23.61 1.56 0.84
N LEU A 24 -23.47 2.82 0.42
CA LEU A 24 -22.73 3.15 -0.80
C LEU A 24 -21.25 2.79 -0.67
N LEU A 25 -20.61 3.17 0.43
CA LEU A 25 -19.20 2.83 0.69
C LEU A 25 -18.97 1.32 0.68
N ALA A 26 -19.83 0.54 1.34
CA ALA A 26 -19.73 -0.90 1.38
C ALA A 26 -19.90 -1.53 -0.02
N ARG A 27 -20.87 -1.06 -0.81
CA ARG A 27 -21.10 -1.54 -2.18
C ARG A 27 -19.92 -1.20 -3.09
N THR A 28 -19.40 0.01 -3.02
CA THR A 28 -18.24 0.43 -3.81
C THR A 28 -16.99 -0.35 -3.40
N ALA A 29 -16.76 -0.54 -2.09
CA ALA A 29 -15.64 -1.34 -1.60
C ALA A 29 -15.72 -2.79 -2.07
N ALA A 30 -16.91 -3.39 -2.05
CA ALA A 30 -17.13 -4.75 -2.58
C ALA A 30 -16.86 -4.84 -4.08
N ALA A 31 -17.24 -3.82 -4.86
CA ALA A 31 -16.95 -3.75 -6.29
C ALA A 31 -15.43 -3.65 -6.57
N GLU A 32 -14.72 -2.77 -5.85
CA GLU A 32 -13.26 -2.64 -5.96
C GLU A 32 -12.53 -3.93 -5.54
N TRP A 33 -13.00 -4.60 -4.49
CA TRP A 33 -12.45 -5.89 -4.07
C TRP A 33 -12.61 -6.96 -5.15
N LEU A 34 -13.81 -7.06 -5.74
CA LEU A 34 -14.05 -7.99 -6.84
C LEU A 34 -13.16 -7.68 -8.05
N ARG A 35 -12.99 -6.40 -8.38
CA ARG A 35 -12.11 -5.95 -9.45
C ARG A 35 -10.65 -6.36 -9.20
N LEU A 36 -10.11 -6.13 -8.00
CA LEU A 36 -8.74 -6.56 -7.69
C LEU A 36 -8.57 -8.07 -7.86
N ARG A 37 -9.57 -8.87 -7.48
CA ARG A 37 -9.53 -10.34 -7.61
C ARG A 37 -9.57 -10.83 -9.06
N THR A 38 -10.23 -10.11 -9.96
CA THR A 38 -10.38 -10.54 -11.36
C THR A 38 -9.21 -10.13 -12.25
N VAL A 39 -8.44 -9.12 -11.86
CA VAL A 39 -7.30 -8.63 -12.65
C VAL A 39 -6.06 -9.51 -12.43
N ARG A 40 -5.51 -10.05 -13.52
CA ARG A 40 -4.30 -10.90 -13.48
C ARG A 40 -3.07 -10.21 -12.90
N SER A 41 -2.91 -8.90 -13.13
CA SER A 41 -1.76 -8.14 -12.60
C SER A 41 -1.73 -8.13 -11.08
N THR A 42 -2.88 -8.16 -10.40
CA THR A 42 -2.96 -8.27 -8.93
C THR A 42 -2.23 -9.53 -8.45
N TRP A 43 -2.52 -10.67 -9.08
CA TRP A 43 -1.92 -11.96 -8.71
C TRP A 43 -0.43 -12.01 -9.01
N TRP A 44 0.02 -11.42 -10.12
CA TRP A 44 1.45 -11.32 -10.40
C TRP A 44 2.20 -10.44 -9.40
N CYS A 45 1.58 -9.34 -8.95
CA CYS A 45 2.14 -8.49 -7.90
C CYS A 45 2.21 -9.21 -6.55
N LEU A 46 1.15 -9.92 -6.17
CA LEU A 46 1.11 -10.75 -4.96
C LEU A 46 2.13 -11.88 -5.00
N LEU A 47 2.29 -12.55 -6.16
CA LEU A 47 3.30 -13.58 -6.34
C LEU A 47 4.71 -13.02 -6.23
N ALA A 48 4.99 -11.89 -6.88
CA ALA A 48 6.29 -11.22 -6.79
C ALA A 48 6.61 -10.81 -5.34
N ALA A 49 5.63 -10.24 -4.62
CA ALA A 49 5.75 -9.93 -3.21
C ALA A 49 5.98 -11.19 -2.37
N ALA A 50 5.24 -12.28 -2.61
CA ALA A 50 5.40 -13.52 -1.86
C ALA A 50 6.81 -14.13 -2.06
N VAL A 51 7.26 -14.20 -3.31
CA VAL A 51 8.59 -14.74 -3.64
C VAL A 51 9.70 -13.89 -3.01
N THR A 52 9.57 -12.56 -3.04
CA THR A 52 10.60 -11.68 -2.48
C THR A 52 10.58 -11.65 -0.95
N VAL A 53 9.42 -11.43 -0.32
CA VAL A 53 9.31 -11.37 1.14
C VAL A 53 9.72 -12.69 1.79
N VAL A 54 9.11 -13.80 1.36
CA VAL A 54 9.38 -15.11 1.95
C VAL A 54 10.75 -15.63 1.52
N GLY A 55 11.16 -15.37 0.27
CA GLY A 55 12.47 -15.79 -0.23
C GLY A 55 13.62 -15.14 0.53
N ILE A 56 13.57 -13.82 0.72
CA ILE A 56 14.60 -13.07 1.48
C ILE A 56 14.62 -13.52 2.94
N GLY A 57 13.45 -13.66 3.57
CA GLY A 57 13.36 -14.13 4.95
C GLY A 57 13.91 -15.55 5.13
N ALA A 58 13.58 -16.46 4.20
CA ALA A 58 14.10 -17.82 4.22
C ALA A 58 15.61 -17.86 4.00
N THR A 59 16.16 -17.08 3.07
CA THR A 59 17.62 -17.02 2.86
C THR A 59 18.36 -16.54 4.11
N ALA A 60 17.85 -15.50 4.77
CA ALA A 60 18.44 -15.01 6.01
C ALA A 60 18.41 -16.07 7.13
N ALA A 61 17.31 -16.83 7.23
CA ALA A 61 17.20 -17.93 8.19
C ALA A 61 18.13 -19.11 7.87
N PHE A 62 18.35 -19.42 6.60
CA PHE A 62 19.30 -20.47 6.19
C PHE A 62 20.74 -20.07 6.51
N ASP A 63 21.09 -18.81 6.29
CA ASP A 63 22.41 -18.28 6.65
C ASP A 63 22.63 -18.41 8.16
N GLU A 64 21.66 -17.99 8.98
CA GLU A 64 21.74 -18.11 10.46
C GLU A 64 21.79 -19.58 10.94
N ALA A 65 21.05 -20.49 10.31
CA ALA A 65 21.09 -21.92 10.66
C ALA A 65 22.44 -22.57 10.34
N THR A 66 23.14 -22.07 9.31
CA THR A 66 24.39 -22.68 8.82
C THR A 66 25.62 -22.06 9.48
N GLU A 67 25.63 -20.74 9.61
CA GLU A 67 26.68 -19.96 10.23
C GLU A 67 26.05 -19.02 11.28
N PRO A 68 25.70 -19.54 12.47
CA PRO A 68 25.06 -18.74 13.49
C PRO A 68 25.94 -17.55 13.86
N ALA A 69 25.32 -16.38 14.05
CA ALA A 69 26.04 -15.21 14.50
C ALA A 69 26.74 -15.51 15.84
N ALA A 70 27.95 -14.97 16.05
CA ALA A 70 28.70 -15.13 17.29
C ALA A 70 28.09 -14.36 18.49
N THR A 71 26.79 -14.05 18.42
CA THR A 71 26.04 -13.34 19.45
C THR A 71 25.56 -14.31 20.53
N THR A 72 25.68 -13.90 21.79
CA THR A 72 25.24 -14.72 22.93
C THR A 72 23.72 -14.72 23.15
N ALA A 73 22.98 -13.90 22.41
CA ALA A 73 21.52 -13.78 22.49
C ALA A 73 20.87 -14.39 21.25
N ALA A 74 19.80 -15.16 21.46
CA ALA A 74 19.00 -15.71 20.37
C ALA A 74 18.30 -14.58 19.61
N LEU A 75 18.43 -14.57 18.28
CA LEU A 75 17.79 -13.58 17.43
C LEU A 75 16.30 -13.88 17.28
N PRO A 76 15.44 -12.86 17.15
CA PRO A 76 14.02 -13.07 16.89
C PRO A 76 13.79 -13.41 15.42
N ALA A 77 12.96 -14.42 15.15
CA ALA A 77 12.61 -14.83 13.79
C ALA A 77 11.84 -13.75 13.01
N THR A 78 11.28 -12.75 13.70
CA THR A 78 10.56 -11.60 13.10
C THR A 78 11.42 -10.72 12.20
N ILE A 79 12.75 -10.82 12.33
CA ILE A 79 13.71 -10.15 11.44
C ILE A 79 13.50 -10.60 9.99
N ALA A 80 13.09 -11.86 9.76
CA ALA A 80 12.85 -12.39 8.43
C ALA A 80 11.72 -11.66 7.70
N GLY A 81 10.59 -11.42 8.37
CA GLY A 81 9.47 -10.66 7.83
C GLY A 81 9.80 -9.17 7.66
N GLU A 82 10.57 -8.58 8.59
CA GLU A 82 10.98 -7.17 8.51
C GLU A 82 11.89 -6.90 7.31
N PHE A 83 12.97 -7.66 7.16
CA PHE A 83 13.86 -7.56 5.98
C PHE A 83 13.17 -8.01 4.70
N GLY A 84 12.36 -9.07 4.76
CA GLY A 84 11.58 -9.55 3.64
C GLY A 84 10.65 -8.47 3.10
N VAL A 85 9.93 -7.77 3.97
CA VAL A 85 9.04 -6.66 3.60
C VAL A 85 9.82 -5.46 3.11
N LEU A 86 10.97 -5.13 3.71
CA LEU A 86 11.76 -3.97 3.31
C LEU A 86 12.01 -3.93 1.79
N LEU A 87 12.35 -5.08 1.21
CA LEU A 87 12.61 -5.24 -0.23
C LEU A 87 11.37 -5.76 -0.99
N GLY A 88 10.57 -6.65 -0.39
CA GLY A 88 9.43 -7.27 -1.06
C GLY A 88 8.17 -6.40 -1.13
N GLN A 89 8.10 -5.31 -0.36
CA GLN A 89 6.97 -4.38 -0.37
C GLN A 89 6.68 -3.78 -1.75
N PHE A 90 7.68 -3.66 -2.63
CA PHE A 90 7.49 -3.03 -3.95
C PHE A 90 6.46 -3.78 -4.81
N GLY A 91 6.32 -5.10 -4.69
CA GLY A 91 5.24 -5.83 -5.35
C GLY A 91 3.85 -5.37 -4.88
N LEU A 92 3.71 -5.11 -3.57
CA LEU A 92 2.47 -4.63 -2.95
C LEU A 92 2.21 -3.16 -3.30
N LEU A 93 3.26 -2.32 -3.33
CA LEU A 93 3.15 -0.93 -3.74
C LEU A 93 2.74 -0.80 -5.21
N VAL A 94 3.31 -1.65 -6.09
CA VAL A 94 2.91 -1.76 -7.50
C VAL A 94 1.43 -2.14 -7.59
N LEU A 95 0.95 -3.12 -6.82
CA LEU A 95 -0.47 -3.50 -6.78
C LEU A 95 -1.36 -2.30 -6.43
N ALA A 96 -1.05 -1.60 -5.34
CA ALA A 96 -1.84 -0.46 -4.87
C ALA A 96 -1.86 0.68 -5.90
N LEU A 97 -0.71 0.98 -6.50
CA LEU A 97 -0.55 2.01 -7.53
C LEU A 97 -1.27 1.66 -8.83
N VAL A 98 -1.08 0.44 -9.34
CA VAL A 98 -1.71 -0.05 -10.57
C VAL A 98 -3.23 -0.06 -10.42
N ALA A 99 -3.76 -0.39 -9.25
CA ALA A 99 -5.19 -0.33 -8.99
C ALA A 99 -5.79 1.06 -9.30
N VAL A 100 -5.05 2.14 -9.05
CA VAL A 100 -5.54 3.50 -9.31
C VAL A 100 -5.13 4.08 -10.66
N THR A 101 -4.01 3.65 -11.26
CA THR A 101 -3.55 4.16 -12.56
C THR A 101 -4.20 3.47 -13.76
N GLN A 102 -4.58 2.19 -13.65
CA GLN A 102 -5.10 1.42 -14.80
C GLN A 102 -6.35 2.03 -15.44
N GLU A 103 -7.21 2.66 -14.63
CA GLU A 103 -8.41 3.30 -15.15
C GLU A 103 -8.15 4.65 -15.82
N HIS A 104 -7.05 5.32 -15.47
CA HIS A 104 -6.60 6.51 -16.22
C HIS A 104 -6.15 6.10 -17.62
N ALA A 105 -5.48 4.96 -17.74
CA ALA A 105 -5.04 4.41 -19.02
C ALA A 105 -6.22 3.92 -19.89
N SER A 106 -7.28 3.37 -19.28
CA SER A 106 -8.49 2.94 -19.99
C SER A 106 -9.54 4.03 -20.19
N GLY A 107 -9.31 5.26 -19.70
CA GLY A 107 -10.25 6.39 -19.83
C GLY A 107 -11.56 6.26 -19.03
N SER A 108 -11.66 5.31 -18.10
CA SER A 108 -12.92 4.96 -17.43
C SER A 108 -13.27 5.81 -16.19
N ILE A 109 -12.38 6.70 -15.76
CA ILE A 109 -12.56 7.48 -14.52
C ILE A 109 -13.64 8.55 -14.67
N GLY A 110 -13.71 9.19 -15.85
CA GLY A 110 -14.68 10.24 -16.15
C GLY A 110 -16.14 9.76 -16.01
N PRO A 111 -16.55 8.67 -16.68
CA PRO A 111 -17.92 8.17 -16.59
C PRO A 111 -18.37 7.80 -15.17
N THR A 112 -17.50 7.20 -14.35
CA THR A 112 -17.83 6.75 -12.99
C THR A 112 -17.97 7.92 -12.01
N LEU A 113 -17.14 8.97 -12.14
CA LEU A 113 -17.20 10.15 -11.26
C LEU A 113 -18.32 11.13 -11.65
N GLN A 114 -18.71 11.18 -12.92
CA GLN A 114 -19.74 12.12 -13.39
C GLN A 114 -21.17 11.72 -12.97
N TRP A 115 -21.43 10.42 -12.78
CA TRP A 115 -22.78 9.91 -12.49
C TRP A 115 -23.14 9.80 -11.00
N THR A 116 -22.19 10.04 -10.08
CA THR A 116 -22.43 9.81 -8.64
C THR A 116 -22.41 11.13 -7.85
N PRO A 117 -23.50 11.51 -7.15
CA PRO A 117 -23.57 12.75 -6.36
C PRO A 117 -22.63 12.78 -5.14
N ARG A 118 -21.96 11.67 -4.80
CA ARG A 118 -21.05 11.52 -3.65
C ARG A 118 -19.63 11.10 -4.06
N ARG A 119 -18.97 11.93 -4.88
CA ARG A 119 -17.63 11.68 -5.45
C ARG A 119 -16.56 11.31 -4.41
N GLY A 120 -16.61 11.92 -3.22
CA GLY A 120 -15.65 11.64 -2.14
C GLY A 120 -15.74 10.21 -1.57
N VAL A 121 -16.94 9.63 -1.49
CA VAL A 121 -17.15 8.27 -0.97
C VAL A 121 -16.54 7.23 -1.92
N LEU A 122 -16.72 7.46 -3.22
CA LEU A 122 -16.20 6.57 -4.26
C LEU A 122 -14.67 6.62 -4.31
N LEU A 123 -14.08 7.82 -4.24
CA LEU A 123 -12.63 7.99 -4.15
C LEU A 123 -12.05 7.37 -2.88
N ALA A 124 -12.72 7.52 -1.73
CA ALA A 124 -12.27 6.92 -0.48
C ALA A 124 -12.22 5.40 -0.56
N ALA A 125 -13.29 4.74 -1.05
CA ALA A 125 -13.29 3.29 -1.22
C ALA A 125 -12.20 2.81 -2.19
N ARG A 126 -11.98 3.56 -3.26
CA ARG A 126 -11.00 3.25 -4.30
C ARG A 126 -9.55 3.40 -3.87
N VAL A 127 -9.27 4.30 -2.92
CA VAL A 127 -7.95 4.40 -2.28
C VAL A 127 -7.82 3.36 -1.18
N ALA A 128 -8.84 3.21 -0.33
CA ALA A 128 -8.78 2.38 0.86
C ALA A 128 -8.66 0.89 0.53
N VAL A 129 -9.40 0.39 -0.47
CA VAL A 129 -9.40 -1.05 -0.79
C VAL A 129 -8.00 -1.52 -1.21
N PRO A 130 -7.32 -0.95 -2.22
CA PRO A 130 -5.97 -1.40 -2.60
C PRO A 130 -4.96 -1.28 -1.46
N VAL A 131 -5.02 -0.22 -0.64
CA VAL A 131 -4.15 -0.03 0.53
C VAL A 131 -4.37 -1.16 1.56
N VAL A 132 -5.63 -1.46 1.89
CA VAL A 132 -5.97 -2.53 2.83
C VAL A 132 -5.53 -3.88 2.29
N VAL A 133 -5.77 -4.16 0.99
CA VAL A 133 -5.35 -5.42 0.36
C VAL A 133 -3.84 -5.59 0.38
N ALA A 134 -3.08 -4.56 -0.03
CA ALA A 134 -1.63 -4.58 -0.01
C ALA A 134 -1.08 -4.77 1.41
N THR A 135 -1.64 -4.07 2.39
CA THR A 135 -1.23 -4.16 3.79
C THR A 135 -1.50 -5.54 4.37
N VAL A 136 -2.74 -6.04 4.24
CA VAL A 136 -3.11 -7.35 4.79
C VAL A 136 -2.30 -8.46 4.13
N ALA A 137 -2.12 -8.42 2.81
CA ALA A 137 -1.28 -9.38 2.11
C ALA A 137 0.16 -9.35 2.60
N GLY A 138 0.77 -8.16 2.72
CA GLY A 138 2.15 -8.05 3.18
C GLY A 138 2.35 -8.45 4.65
N VAL A 139 1.42 -8.14 5.54
CA VAL A 139 1.44 -8.62 6.93
C VAL A 139 1.36 -10.14 6.98
N LEU A 140 0.50 -10.76 6.16
CA LEU A 140 0.42 -12.22 6.07
C LEU A 140 1.71 -12.82 5.50
N LEU A 141 2.33 -12.19 4.51
CA LEU A 141 3.60 -12.63 3.94
C LEU A 141 4.75 -12.49 4.94
N ALA A 142 4.79 -11.42 5.73
CA ALA A 142 5.75 -11.25 6.82
C ALA A 142 5.58 -12.35 7.87
N LEU A 143 4.35 -12.61 8.32
CA LEU A 143 4.06 -13.70 9.23
C LEU A 143 4.51 -15.07 8.66
N VAL A 144 4.28 -15.32 7.38
CA VAL A 144 4.76 -16.54 6.72
C VAL A 144 6.29 -16.60 6.70
N ALA A 145 6.97 -15.49 6.44
CA ALA A 145 8.42 -15.41 6.48
C ALA A 145 8.97 -15.67 7.90
N ASP A 146 8.36 -15.09 8.93
CA ASP A 146 8.75 -15.26 10.33
C ASP A 146 8.60 -16.71 10.78
N VAL A 147 7.45 -17.33 10.47
CA VAL A 147 7.20 -18.74 10.79
C VAL A 147 8.13 -19.65 9.99
N ALA A 148 8.38 -19.37 8.72
CA ALA A 148 9.31 -20.14 7.91
C ALA A 148 10.74 -20.04 8.47
N ALA A 149 11.18 -18.84 8.86
CA ALA A 149 12.48 -18.62 9.46
C ALA A 149 12.65 -19.42 10.76
N TRP A 150 11.65 -19.36 11.64
CA TRP A 150 11.64 -20.15 12.88
C TRP A 150 11.68 -21.67 12.64
N LEU A 151 11.07 -22.16 11.56
CA LEU A 151 11.14 -23.58 11.18
C LEU A 151 12.49 -23.98 10.56
N ILE A 152 13.14 -23.06 9.86
CA ILE A 152 14.45 -23.27 9.22
C ILE A 152 15.58 -23.23 10.26
N ALA A 153 15.51 -22.29 11.20
CA ALA A 153 16.46 -22.06 12.28
C ALA A 153 15.74 -22.09 13.64
N PRO A 154 15.50 -23.27 14.25
CA PRO A 154 14.77 -23.42 15.50
C PRO A 154 15.40 -22.73 16.72
N GLU A 155 16.66 -22.30 16.61
CA GLU A 155 17.40 -21.52 17.60
C GLU A 155 16.87 -20.08 17.70
N LEU A 156 16.16 -19.61 16.67
CA LEU A 156 15.48 -18.31 16.68
C LEU A 156 14.33 -18.28 17.68
N THR A 157 14.13 -17.12 18.29
CA THR A 157 12.99 -16.89 19.19
C THR A 157 11.77 -16.41 18.42
N LEU A 158 10.59 -16.83 18.87
CA LEU A 158 9.32 -16.36 18.31
C LEU A 158 8.26 -16.31 19.40
N SER A 159 8.18 -15.17 20.09
CA SER A 159 7.14 -14.89 21.07
C SER A 159 5.96 -14.11 20.46
N ALA A 160 4.80 -14.20 21.09
CA ALA A 160 3.62 -13.45 20.66
C ALA A 160 3.81 -11.92 20.74
N GLY A 161 4.63 -11.45 21.68
CA GLY A 161 4.94 -10.03 21.84
C GLY A 161 5.82 -9.49 20.71
N GLU A 162 6.87 -10.24 20.35
CA GLU A 162 7.74 -9.92 19.20
C GLU A 162 6.94 -9.90 17.91
N LEU A 163 6.11 -10.92 17.69
CA LEU A 163 5.28 -11.02 16.49
C LEU A 163 4.28 -9.87 16.40
N ALA A 164 3.59 -9.54 17.48
CA ALA A 164 2.64 -8.42 17.49
C ALA A 164 3.32 -7.07 17.22
N GLY A 165 4.49 -6.84 17.83
CA GLY A 165 5.29 -5.64 17.60
C GLY A 165 5.76 -5.54 16.15
N SER A 166 6.37 -6.61 15.64
CA SER A 166 6.88 -6.69 14.27
C SER A 166 5.79 -6.49 13.22
N LEU A 167 4.70 -7.27 13.29
CA LEU A 167 3.58 -7.16 12.34
C LEU A 167 2.90 -5.79 12.41
N GLY A 168 2.88 -5.14 13.59
CA GLY A 168 2.43 -3.77 13.74
C GLY A 168 3.30 -2.76 12.96
N ARG A 169 4.63 -2.89 13.04
CA ARG A 169 5.60 -2.07 12.30
C ARG A 169 5.50 -2.31 10.79
N VAL A 170 5.42 -3.58 10.38
CA VAL A 170 5.18 -4.00 8.99
C VAL A 170 3.88 -3.38 8.45
N ALA A 171 2.78 -3.48 9.21
CA ALA A 171 1.51 -2.89 8.82
C ALA A 171 1.62 -1.38 8.66
N ALA A 172 2.28 -0.68 9.58
CA ALA A 172 2.46 0.77 9.51
C ALA A 172 3.24 1.19 8.24
N VAL A 173 4.34 0.50 7.92
CA VAL A 173 5.13 0.75 6.71
C VAL A 173 4.32 0.47 5.45
N LEU A 174 3.62 -0.66 5.39
CA LEU A 174 2.83 -1.02 4.21
C LEU A 174 1.64 -0.10 3.99
N VAL A 175 0.95 0.35 5.04
CA VAL A 175 -0.12 1.35 4.93
C VAL A 175 0.45 2.65 4.38
N ALA A 176 1.52 3.17 5.00
CA ALA A 176 2.13 4.43 4.58
C ALA A 176 2.65 4.34 3.13
N GLY A 177 3.44 3.32 2.82
CA GLY A 177 3.97 3.08 1.48
C GLY A 177 2.86 2.91 0.44
N SER A 178 1.79 2.17 0.74
CA SER A 178 0.67 1.96 -0.19
C SER A 178 -0.11 3.25 -0.43
N VAL A 179 -0.32 4.07 0.61
CA VAL A 179 -0.97 5.38 0.49
C VAL A 179 -0.09 6.34 -0.33
N LEU A 180 1.23 6.35 -0.10
CA LEU A 180 2.19 7.11 -0.90
C LEU A 180 2.10 6.68 -2.38
N ALA A 181 2.15 5.38 -2.66
CA ALA A 181 2.10 4.84 -4.00
C ALA A 181 0.78 5.17 -4.72
N VAL A 182 -0.35 5.07 -4.02
CA VAL A 182 -1.65 5.50 -4.54
C VAL A 182 -1.66 7.00 -4.81
N GLY A 183 -1.24 7.84 -3.85
CA GLY A 183 -1.20 9.29 -4.00
C GLY A 183 -0.37 9.76 -5.19
N VAL A 184 0.84 9.20 -5.34
CA VAL A 184 1.71 9.43 -6.50
C VAL A 184 1.05 8.92 -7.80
N GLY A 185 0.40 7.76 -7.78
CA GLY A 185 -0.36 7.22 -8.92
C GLY A 185 -1.48 8.16 -9.38
N LEU A 186 -2.22 8.73 -8.44
CA LEU A 186 -3.28 9.71 -8.72
C LEU A 186 -2.71 11.04 -9.24
N LEU A 187 -1.56 11.48 -8.71
CA LEU A 187 -0.91 12.72 -9.09
C LEU A 187 -0.39 12.66 -10.53
N LEU A 188 0.33 11.59 -10.88
CA LEU A 188 1.04 11.44 -12.14
C LEU A 188 0.20 10.83 -13.25
N ARG A 189 -0.83 10.04 -12.91
CA ARG A 189 -1.74 9.36 -13.86
C ARG A 189 -1.03 8.48 -14.90
N SER A 190 0.21 8.09 -14.62
CA SER A 190 1.05 7.24 -15.46
C SER A 190 1.64 6.15 -14.59
N THR A 191 1.39 4.89 -14.94
CA THR A 191 1.93 3.74 -14.20
C THR A 191 3.46 3.78 -14.17
N ALA A 192 4.12 4.03 -15.31
CA ALA A 192 5.57 4.06 -15.38
C ALA A 192 6.17 5.21 -14.54
N GLY A 193 5.62 6.42 -14.66
CA GLY A 193 6.11 7.58 -13.89
C GLY A 193 5.87 7.43 -12.39
N ALA A 194 4.72 6.88 -12.00
CA ALA A 194 4.41 6.64 -10.60
C ALA A 194 5.30 5.56 -9.98
N LEU A 195 5.54 4.46 -10.71
CA LEU A 195 6.48 3.44 -10.26
C LEU A 195 7.89 4.01 -10.08
N ALA A 196 8.41 4.70 -11.11
CA ALA A 196 9.73 5.32 -11.02
C ALA A 196 9.85 6.26 -9.82
N THR A 197 8.82 7.07 -9.54
CA THR A 197 8.82 8.01 -8.41
C THR A 197 8.81 7.29 -7.06
N VAL A 198 7.96 6.26 -6.90
CA VAL A 198 7.90 5.49 -5.64
C VAL A 198 9.22 4.78 -5.38
N PHE A 199 9.81 4.14 -6.39
CA PHE A 199 11.14 3.52 -6.26
C PHE A 199 12.24 4.54 -5.94
N LEU A 200 12.21 5.71 -6.59
CA LEU A 200 13.18 6.77 -6.33
C LEU A 200 13.10 7.24 -4.88
N LEU A 201 11.90 7.54 -4.37
CA LEU A 201 11.72 8.05 -3.01
C LEU A 201 11.96 7.01 -1.93
N GLN A 202 11.60 5.75 -2.19
CA GLN A 202 11.62 4.69 -1.18
C GLN A 202 12.94 3.90 -1.14
N LEU A 203 13.64 3.80 -2.27
CA LEU A 203 14.81 2.92 -2.40
C LEU A 203 16.05 3.66 -2.88
N VAL A 204 15.95 4.33 -4.03
CA VAL A 204 17.13 4.83 -4.73
C VAL A 204 17.72 6.05 -4.03
N LEU A 205 16.93 7.09 -3.80
CA LEU A 205 17.43 8.33 -3.19
C LEU A 205 17.94 8.15 -1.75
N PRO A 206 17.25 7.41 -0.85
CA PRO A 206 17.76 7.14 0.49
C PRO A 206 19.13 6.44 0.49
N ALA A 207 19.34 5.49 -0.43
CA ALA A 207 20.60 4.76 -0.53
C ALA A 207 21.69 5.56 -1.26
N LEU A 208 21.31 6.37 -2.25
CA LEU A 208 22.25 7.07 -3.13
C LEU A 208 22.77 8.36 -2.51
N LEU A 209 21.91 9.14 -1.83
CA LEU A 209 22.26 10.48 -1.36
C LEU A 209 23.42 10.51 -0.35
N PRO A 210 23.48 9.63 0.67
CA PRO A 210 24.63 9.55 1.58
C PRO A 210 25.93 9.16 0.86
N GLY A 211 25.83 8.37 -0.22
CA GLY A 211 26.97 7.89 -1.00
C GLY A 211 27.77 8.98 -1.71
N PHE A 212 27.25 10.20 -1.83
CA PHE A 212 27.98 11.34 -2.38
C PHE A 212 28.96 11.98 -1.39
N GLY A 213 28.89 11.65 -0.10
CA GLY A 213 29.80 12.17 0.93
C GLY A 213 29.63 13.66 1.24
N VAL A 214 28.47 14.24 0.91
CA VAL A 214 28.14 15.65 1.20
C VAL A 214 27.02 15.70 2.24
N GLU A 215 27.25 16.43 3.33
CA GLU A 215 26.38 16.46 4.52
C GLU A 215 24.92 16.77 4.21
N TRP A 216 24.63 17.88 3.50
CA TRP A 216 23.24 18.24 3.16
C TRP A 216 22.54 17.19 2.29
N MET A 217 23.28 16.37 1.52
CA MET A 217 22.70 15.29 0.73
C MET A 217 22.34 14.11 1.64
N ALA A 218 23.20 13.78 2.60
CA ALA A 218 22.88 12.78 3.62
C ALA A 218 21.64 13.20 4.42
N ASP A 219 21.56 14.46 4.86
CA ASP A 219 20.40 15.01 5.58
C ASP A 219 19.12 14.87 4.75
N LEU A 220 19.17 15.17 3.45
CA LEU A 220 18.03 14.96 2.55
C LEU A 220 17.66 13.48 2.41
N GLY A 221 18.66 12.60 2.37
CA GLY A 221 18.46 11.14 2.35
C GLY A 221 17.69 10.68 3.57
N GLU A 222 17.98 11.24 4.74
CA GLU A 222 17.29 10.90 5.98
C GLU A 222 15.82 11.34 6.00
N LEU A 223 15.50 12.41 5.27
CA LEU A 223 14.14 12.96 5.20
C LEU A 223 13.21 12.22 4.22
N LEU A 224 13.66 11.13 3.59
CA LEU A 224 12.89 10.39 2.58
C LEU A 224 12.07 9.24 3.16
N PRO A 225 10.91 8.91 2.56
CA PRO A 225 10.01 7.88 3.11
C PRO A 225 10.65 6.49 3.14
N GLY A 226 11.65 6.23 2.29
CA GLY A 226 12.48 5.02 2.35
C GLY A 226 13.21 4.86 3.66
N THR A 227 13.88 5.93 4.10
CA THR A 227 14.54 5.98 5.41
C THR A 227 13.52 5.75 6.51
N GLY A 228 12.41 6.48 6.52
CA GLY A 228 11.34 6.25 7.51
C GLY A 228 10.89 4.79 7.62
N ALA A 229 10.80 4.07 6.49
CA ALA A 229 10.45 2.65 6.48
C ALA A 229 11.54 1.74 7.04
N VAL A 230 12.81 1.94 6.63
CA VAL A 230 13.97 1.20 7.15
C VAL A 230 14.02 1.32 8.67
N TRP A 231 13.96 2.55 9.17
CA TRP A 231 14.04 2.85 10.59
C TRP A 231 12.85 2.31 11.38
N THR A 232 11.64 2.32 10.80
CA THR A 232 10.46 1.73 11.44
C THR A 232 10.59 0.21 11.55
N LEU A 233 11.13 -0.47 10.54
CA LEU A 233 11.25 -1.93 10.53
C LEU A 233 12.42 -2.41 11.38
N LEU A 234 13.62 -1.90 11.13
CA LEU A 234 14.85 -2.46 11.69
C LEU A 234 15.21 -1.85 13.04
N GLY A 235 14.82 -0.60 13.29
CA GLY A 235 15.14 0.10 14.53
C GLY A 235 16.63 0.42 14.63
N GLU A 236 16.98 1.68 14.46
CA GLU A 236 18.37 2.15 14.41
C GLU A 236 18.48 3.34 15.41
N PRO A 237 19.65 3.80 15.89
CA PRO A 237 19.74 4.68 17.06
C PRO A 237 19.54 6.19 16.78
N ASP A 238 19.76 6.66 15.55
CA ASP A 238 19.75 8.08 15.19
C ASP A 238 18.35 8.73 15.05
N MET A 239 17.27 7.93 14.91
CA MET A 239 15.90 8.42 14.74
C MET A 239 14.91 7.70 15.66
N THR A 240 14.10 8.47 16.37
CA THR A 240 13.04 7.92 17.22
C THR A 240 11.90 7.31 16.40
N ALA A 241 11.19 6.34 16.97
CA ALA A 241 10.02 5.72 16.31
C ALA A 241 8.94 6.75 15.91
N ALA A 242 8.78 7.82 16.70
CA ALA A 242 7.83 8.89 16.40
C ALA A 242 8.26 9.72 15.18
N GLN A 243 9.57 10.00 15.02
CA GLN A 243 10.10 10.69 13.85
C GLN A 243 9.95 9.82 12.58
N ALA A 244 10.29 8.54 12.66
CA ALA A 244 10.11 7.60 11.55
C ALA A 244 8.65 7.52 11.08
N ALA A 245 7.72 7.40 12.04
CA ALA A 245 6.29 7.40 11.77
C ALA A 245 5.79 8.73 11.19
N ALA A 246 6.23 9.87 11.74
CA ALA A 246 5.86 11.19 11.25
C ALA A 246 6.34 11.41 9.81
N LEU A 247 7.53 10.91 9.49
CA LEU A 247 8.11 11.02 8.16
C LEU A 247 7.32 10.21 7.13
N LEU A 248 7.02 8.95 7.45
CA LEU A 248 6.19 8.08 6.62
C LEU A 248 4.80 8.68 6.41
N VAL A 249 4.09 9.00 7.49
CA VAL A 249 2.74 9.57 7.43
C VAL A 249 2.74 10.90 6.68
N GLY A 250 3.75 11.76 6.90
CA GLY A 250 3.89 13.04 6.24
C GLY A 250 3.97 12.91 4.72
N TRP A 251 4.87 12.06 4.23
CA TRP A 251 5.01 11.80 2.78
C TRP A 251 3.76 11.16 2.18
N SER A 252 3.18 10.18 2.86
CA SER A 252 1.96 9.50 2.40
C SER A 252 0.77 10.45 2.30
N VAL A 253 0.55 11.27 3.33
CA VAL A 253 -0.52 12.28 3.34
C VAL A 253 -0.27 13.35 2.29
N ALA A 254 0.96 13.85 2.16
CA ALA A 254 1.31 14.85 1.15
C ALA A 254 1.02 14.35 -0.27
N ALA A 255 1.44 13.11 -0.59
CA ALA A 255 1.18 12.50 -1.90
C ALA A 255 -0.32 12.26 -2.14
N LEU A 256 -1.05 11.77 -1.14
CA LEU A 256 -2.48 11.52 -1.26
C LEU A 256 -3.28 12.82 -1.45
N VAL A 257 -2.94 13.87 -0.69
CA VAL A 257 -3.55 15.20 -0.83
C VAL A 257 -3.24 15.80 -2.19
N ALA A 258 -1.98 15.77 -2.64
CA ALA A 258 -1.59 16.27 -3.95
C ALA A 258 -2.29 15.52 -5.09
N GLY A 259 -2.35 14.19 -5.01
CA GLY A 259 -3.03 13.34 -5.98
C GLY A 259 -4.54 13.57 -6.01
N GLY A 260 -5.19 13.59 -4.84
CA GLY A 260 -6.62 13.87 -4.72
C GLY A 260 -7.01 15.25 -5.22
N TRP A 261 -6.20 16.27 -4.91
CA TRP A 261 -6.43 17.64 -5.37
C TRP A 261 -6.28 17.78 -6.89
N SER A 262 -5.27 17.14 -7.47
CA SER A 262 -5.04 17.07 -8.92
C SER A 262 -6.24 16.47 -9.67
N LEU A 263 -6.89 15.43 -9.12
CA LEU A 263 -8.11 14.86 -9.67
C LEU A 263 -9.27 15.85 -9.63
N LEU A 264 -9.56 16.41 -8.46
CA LEU A 264 -10.72 17.27 -8.26
C LEU A 264 -10.67 18.55 -9.11
N ARG A 265 -9.49 19.13 -9.32
CA ARG A 265 -9.34 20.35 -10.13
C ARG A 265 -9.47 20.11 -11.63
N ARG A 266 -9.00 18.96 -12.11
CA ARG A 266 -8.95 18.67 -13.56
C ARG A 266 -10.22 18.03 -14.09
N ASP A 267 -11.07 17.47 -13.23
CA ASP A 267 -12.40 16.94 -13.62
C ASP A 267 -13.49 18.04 -13.66
N ALA A 268 -13.13 19.28 -13.29
CA ALA A 268 -14.01 20.45 -13.31
C ALA A 268 -13.78 21.38 -14.52
N SER A 269 -12.81 21.07 -15.38
CA SER A 269 -12.45 21.81 -16.60
C SER A 269 -12.77 21.00 -17.85
#